data_AF-A0A520YTR8-F1
#
_entry.id   AF-A0A520YTR8-F1
#
_cell.length_a   1.000
_cell.length_b   1.000
_cell.length_c   1.000
_cell.angle_alpha   90.00
_cell.angle_beta   90.00
_cell.angle_gamma   90.00
#
_symmetry.space_group_name_H-M   'P 1'
#
loop_
_entity.id
_entity.type
_entity.pdbx_description
1 polymer ?
#
loop_
_entity_poly.entity_id
_entity_poly.type
_entity_poly.pdbx_seq_one_letter_code
_entity_poly.pdbx_strand_id
1 'polypeptide(L)'
;CYATRPELAMVDSVKGISNLHVPSDIIVDASMPAMIRNSGQMWGPDGRAKDTKAVMPESTYARIYQEVINFCKTNGAFDPRTMGSVSNVGLMARKAEEYGSHDKTFEVKQPGTMRVVDESGKVYIEHQVEEGDIWRACQTKDDAIRDWVKLAVTRARKSDTPAIFWLDDEREHDMNLANKVRQYLGEHDTDGLDISILPYLKAIRQSMERQIRGLDTISVTGNVLRDYLTDLFPIMELGTSAKMLSIVPMLKGGGMYETGAGGSAPKHVQQVVEENHLRWDSLGEFLALAVSLEDFGEHHNNKRAEILSVTLDEATEKVLDNNKSPSRRTGELDNRGSHFYLAMYWAEKVAAQKDDPELAAKFADLAKQLAANEDKILTELAEVQGVEVDIKGYYHPDMHRVEEVMRPSPTLNTIING
;
A
#
# COMPACT_ATOMS: atom_id res chain seq x y z
N CYS A 1 -28.20 15.72 21.93
CA CYS A 1 -26.93 16.06 21.24
C CYS A 1 -27.11 16.06 19.72
N TYR A 2 -27.47 14.94 19.08
CA TYR A 2 -27.60 14.87 17.61
C TYR A 2 -28.64 15.81 16.98
N ALA A 3 -29.71 16.19 17.70
CA ALA A 3 -30.71 17.14 17.18
C ALA A 3 -30.20 18.59 17.07
N THR A 4 -29.09 18.95 17.72
CA THR A 4 -28.60 20.33 17.83
C THR A 4 -27.16 20.51 17.32
N ARG A 5 -26.52 19.43 16.90
CA ARG A 5 -25.17 19.41 16.33
C ARG A 5 -25.25 19.04 14.84
N PRO A 6 -24.24 19.39 14.02
CA PRO A 6 -24.22 18.97 12.62
C PRO A 6 -24.27 17.44 12.50
N GLU A 7 -24.77 16.96 11.36
CA GLU A 7 -24.70 15.55 11.02
C GLU A 7 -23.24 15.07 11.02
N LEU A 8 -23.04 13.83 11.47
CA LEU A 8 -21.74 13.17 11.45
C LEU A 8 -21.67 12.18 10.28
N ALA A 9 -20.47 12.00 9.76
CA ALA A 9 -20.18 10.87 8.90
C ALA A 9 -20.43 9.55 9.65
N MET A 10 -20.96 8.56 8.94
CA MET A 10 -21.31 7.25 9.46
C MET A 10 -20.34 6.19 8.99
N VAL A 11 -19.94 5.31 9.91
CA VAL A 11 -19.18 4.08 9.63
C VAL A 11 -20.16 3.00 9.15
N ASP A 12 -21.32 2.89 9.81
CA ASP A 12 -22.43 2.02 9.45
C ASP A 12 -23.74 2.72 9.80
N SER A 13 -24.44 3.27 8.79
CA SER A 13 -25.70 3.98 8.99
C SER A 13 -26.85 3.05 9.40
N VAL A 14 -26.82 1.77 9.01
CA VAL A 14 -27.85 0.79 9.37
C VAL A 14 -27.77 0.44 10.85
N LYS A 15 -26.55 0.30 11.37
CA LYS A 15 -26.29 0.04 12.79
C LYS A 15 -26.19 1.31 13.65
N GLY A 16 -26.26 2.50 13.03
CA GLY A 16 -26.15 3.78 13.72
C GLY A 16 -24.74 4.10 14.24
N ILE A 17 -23.70 3.49 13.69
CA ILE A 17 -22.30 3.70 14.10
C ILE A 17 -21.75 4.92 13.36
N SER A 18 -21.42 5.97 14.11
CA SER A 18 -20.85 7.23 13.61
C SER A 18 -19.32 7.29 13.72
N ASN A 19 -18.69 8.24 13.03
CA ASN A 19 -17.24 8.53 13.08
C ASN A 19 -16.68 8.72 14.51
N LEU A 20 -17.51 9.03 15.50
CA LEU A 20 -17.06 9.25 16.88
C LEU A 20 -17.28 8.04 17.81
N HIS A 21 -17.70 6.89 17.28
CA HIS A 21 -17.95 5.70 18.10
C HIS A 21 -16.65 4.98 18.51
N VAL A 22 -15.74 4.72 17.57
CA VAL A 22 -14.48 4.02 17.83
C VAL A 22 -13.33 4.78 17.16
N PRO A 23 -12.24 5.12 17.89
CA PRO A 23 -11.13 5.92 17.34
C PRO A 23 -10.44 5.30 16.11
N SER A 24 -10.49 3.99 15.96
CA SER A 24 -9.84 3.25 14.87
C SER A 24 -10.74 2.99 13.65
N ASP A 25 -12.01 3.41 13.67
CA ASP A 25 -12.92 3.13 12.56
C ASP A 25 -12.63 3.98 11.31
N ILE A 26 -12.17 5.22 11.50
CA ILE A 26 -11.86 6.17 10.43
C ILE A 26 -10.39 6.57 10.54
N ILE A 27 -9.56 5.96 9.70
CA ILE A 27 -8.12 6.19 9.63
C ILE A 27 -7.82 7.09 8.43
N VAL A 28 -7.03 8.14 8.64
CA VAL A 28 -6.89 9.29 7.71
C VAL A 28 -6.35 8.91 6.33
N ASP A 29 -5.32 8.07 6.29
CA ASP A 29 -4.66 7.54 5.09
C ASP A 29 -5.64 6.82 4.15
N ALA A 30 -6.55 6.01 4.67
CA ALA A 30 -7.55 5.29 3.89
C ALA A 30 -8.84 6.09 3.66
N SER A 31 -9.29 6.84 4.67
CA SER A 31 -10.59 7.54 4.62
C SER A 31 -10.57 8.78 3.72
N MET A 32 -9.46 9.53 3.70
CA MET A 32 -9.36 10.73 2.88
C MET A 32 -9.38 10.43 1.37
N PRO A 33 -8.59 9.46 0.84
CA PRO A 33 -8.69 9.06 -0.56
C PRO A 33 -10.06 8.47 -0.91
N ALA A 34 -10.65 7.66 -0.02
CA ALA A 34 -11.99 7.11 -0.23
C ALA A 34 -13.05 8.22 -0.38
N MET A 35 -12.98 9.24 0.47
CA MET A 35 -13.85 10.42 0.40
C MET A 35 -13.62 11.23 -0.88
N ILE A 36 -12.36 11.51 -1.24
CA ILE A 36 -12.01 12.27 -2.45
C ILE A 36 -12.52 11.56 -3.71
N ARG A 37 -12.28 10.23 -3.81
CA ARG A 37 -12.73 9.42 -4.94
C ARG A 37 -14.25 9.36 -5.03
N ASN A 38 -14.94 9.37 -3.89
CA ASN A 38 -16.40 9.42 -3.81
C ASN A 38 -16.92 10.86 -3.95
N SER A 39 -16.43 11.60 -4.95
CA SER A 39 -16.83 12.99 -5.26
C SER A 39 -16.67 13.99 -4.11
N GLY A 40 -15.76 13.72 -3.16
CA GLY A 40 -15.59 14.56 -1.98
C GLY A 40 -16.65 14.36 -0.89
N GLN A 41 -17.31 13.20 -0.87
CA GLN A 41 -18.49 12.94 -0.03
C GLN A 41 -18.31 11.76 0.93
N MET A 42 -18.96 11.85 2.09
CA MET A 42 -19.07 10.78 3.09
C MET A 42 -20.54 10.41 3.34
N TRP A 43 -20.78 9.23 3.92
CA TRP A 43 -22.12 8.73 4.19
C TRP A 43 -22.74 9.39 5.43
N GLY A 44 -23.93 9.96 5.30
CA GLY A 44 -24.70 10.55 6.40
C GLY A 44 -25.60 9.55 7.13
N PRO A 45 -26.32 10.00 8.18
CA PRO A 45 -27.24 9.16 8.95
C PRO A 45 -28.40 8.56 8.15
N ASP A 46 -28.74 9.16 7.00
CA ASP A 46 -29.76 8.70 6.05
C ASP A 46 -29.23 7.67 5.04
N GLY A 47 -27.96 7.26 5.16
CA GLY A 47 -27.32 6.33 4.24
C GLY A 47 -27.03 6.92 2.87
N ARG A 48 -26.97 8.25 2.73
CA ARG A 48 -26.65 8.94 1.46
C ARG A 48 -25.32 9.67 1.54
N ALA A 49 -24.64 9.76 0.40
CA ALA A 49 -23.41 10.53 0.26
C ALA A 49 -23.70 12.04 0.34
N LYS A 50 -22.90 12.77 1.12
CA LYS A 50 -23.01 14.22 1.34
C LYS A 50 -21.62 14.86 1.42
N ASP A 51 -21.53 16.13 1.02
CA ASP A 51 -20.31 16.93 1.20
C ASP A 51 -19.90 16.95 2.67
N THR A 52 -18.59 16.88 2.92
CA THR A 52 -18.06 16.79 4.28
C THR A 52 -17.02 17.87 4.57
N LYS A 53 -16.99 18.31 5.84
CA LYS A 53 -15.85 19.03 6.39
C LYS A 53 -14.93 18.01 7.05
N ALA A 54 -13.92 17.52 6.33
CA ALA A 54 -12.92 16.62 6.87
C ALA A 54 -12.01 17.35 7.87
N VAL A 55 -12.20 17.07 9.16
CA VAL A 55 -11.42 17.70 10.23
C VAL A 55 -10.13 16.90 10.45
N MET A 56 -9.00 17.50 10.07
CA MET A 56 -7.65 17.03 10.40
C MET A 56 -6.99 18.12 11.26
N PRO A 57 -6.90 17.95 12.59
CA PRO A 57 -6.47 19.03 13.48
C PRO A 57 -5.04 19.51 13.21
N GLU A 58 -4.13 18.58 12.93
CA GLU A 58 -2.71 18.88 12.69
C GLU A 58 -2.49 19.36 11.25
N SER A 59 -1.98 20.58 11.12
CA SER A 59 -1.82 21.29 9.84
C SER A 59 -0.74 20.70 8.93
N THR A 60 0.26 20.03 9.51
CA THR A 60 1.47 19.56 8.82
C THR A 60 1.14 18.85 7.51
N TYR A 61 0.28 17.83 7.57
CA TYR A 61 -0.11 17.00 6.43
C TYR A 61 -1.54 17.25 5.93
N ALA A 62 -2.42 17.89 6.72
CA ALA A 62 -3.80 18.17 6.29
C ALA A 62 -3.87 18.98 4.98
N ARG A 63 -2.89 19.86 4.78
CA ARG A 63 -2.79 20.78 3.64
C ARG A 63 -2.69 20.06 2.29
N ILE A 64 -2.07 18.87 2.21
CA ILE A 64 -1.94 18.13 0.94
C ILE A 64 -3.29 17.64 0.41
N TYR A 65 -4.17 17.13 1.29
CA TYR A 65 -5.50 16.69 0.88
C TYR A 65 -6.37 17.86 0.44
N GLN A 66 -6.24 19.02 1.08
CA GLN A 66 -6.95 20.23 0.65
C GLN A 66 -6.56 20.63 -0.79
N GLU A 67 -5.28 20.48 -1.14
CA GLU A 67 -4.80 20.74 -2.50
C GLU A 67 -5.39 19.76 -3.52
N VAL A 68 -5.49 18.48 -3.18
CA VAL A 68 -6.14 17.46 -4.02
C VAL A 68 -7.62 17.76 -4.21
N ILE A 69 -8.33 18.12 -3.13
CA ILE A 69 -9.75 18.48 -3.19
C ILE A 69 -9.96 19.69 -4.12
N ASN A 70 -9.13 20.72 -4.00
CA ASN A 70 -9.20 21.90 -4.86
C ASN A 70 -8.88 21.57 -6.32
N PHE A 71 -7.90 20.70 -6.55
CA PHE A 71 -7.53 20.23 -7.87
C PHE A 71 -8.69 19.51 -8.55
N CYS A 72 -9.33 18.56 -7.85
CA CYS A 72 -10.50 17.84 -8.39
C CYS A 72 -11.70 18.75 -8.62
N LYS A 73 -11.95 19.73 -7.75
CA LYS A 73 -13.00 20.74 -7.96
C LYS A 73 -12.78 21.57 -9.23
N THR A 74 -11.53 21.78 -9.61
CA THR A 74 -11.16 22.62 -10.77
C THR A 74 -11.10 21.80 -12.06
N ASN A 75 -10.49 20.61 -12.01
CA ASN A 75 -10.15 19.81 -13.18
C ASN A 75 -11.07 18.60 -13.40
N GLY A 76 -12.00 18.33 -12.47
CA GLY A 76 -12.81 17.12 -12.45
C GLY A 76 -12.09 15.95 -11.77
N ALA A 77 -12.73 14.77 -11.81
CA ALA A 77 -12.12 13.54 -11.30
C ALA A 77 -10.92 13.12 -12.18
N PHE A 78 -9.94 12.44 -11.58
CA PHE A 78 -8.88 11.78 -12.33
C PHE A 78 -9.46 10.72 -13.29
N ASP A 79 -8.80 10.53 -14.44
CA ASP A 79 -9.14 9.49 -15.42
C ASP A 79 -8.09 8.37 -15.37
N PRO A 80 -8.40 7.21 -14.75
CA PRO A 80 -7.48 6.07 -14.65
C PRO A 80 -6.96 5.54 -15.99
N ARG A 81 -7.61 5.87 -17.11
CA ARG A 81 -7.22 5.38 -18.45
C ARG A 81 -6.05 6.15 -19.04
N THR A 82 -5.82 7.38 -18.59
CA THR A 82 -4.84 8.30 -19.21
C THR A 82 -3.91 8.96 -18.20
N MET A 83 -4.20 8.86 -16.90
CA MET A 83 -3.35 9.46 -15.89
C MET A 83 -2.00 8.75 -15.78
N GLY A 84 -0.96 9.51 -15.44
CA GLY A 84 0.33 8.97 -15.04
C GLY A 84 0.28 8.41 -13.61
N SER A 85 1.44 8.01 -13.09
CA SER A 85 1.59 7.43 -11.76
C SER A 85 2.44 8.29 -10.83
N VAL A 86 2.08 8.29 -9.54
CA VAL A 86 2.91 8.88 -8.49
C VAL A 86 3.38 7.80 -7.51
N SER A 87 4.59 7.29 -7.76
CA SER A 87 5.26 6.32 -6.87
C SER A 87 5.84 7.01 -5.62
N ASN A 88 6.24 6.23 -4.61
CA ASN A 88 6.84 6.74 -3.38
C ASN A 88 8.16 6.05 -2.99
N VAL A 89 9.11 6.85 -2.51
CA VAL A 89 10.32 6.41 -1.79
C VAL A 89 10.29 7.02 -0.38
N GLY A 90 9.97 6.19 0.61
CA GLY A 90 9.70 6.63 1.97
C GLY A 90 10.84 6.41 2.97
N LEU A 91 11.11 7.41 3.80
CA LEU A 91 12.04 7.31 4.93
C LEU A 91 11.36 6.64 6.13
N MET A 92 11.61 5.34 6.36
CA MET A 92 10.96 4.59 7.45
C MET A 92 11.91 3.83 8.39
N ALA A 93 13.16 3.59 7.95
CA ALA A 93 14.10 2.74 8.69
C ALA A 93 14.35 3.27 10.12
N ARG A 94 14.53 2.34 11.07
CA ARG A 94 14.76 2.64 12.50
C ARG A 94 13.63 3.39 13.20
N LYS A 95 12.37 3.20 12.77
CA LYS A 95 11.20 3.94 13.27
C LYS A 95 11.43 5.46 13.13
N ALA A 96 11.76 5.88 11.92
CA ALA A 96 12.05 7.27 11.61
C ALA A 96 10.85 8.17 11.97
N GLU A 97 11.16 9.37 12.43
CA GLU A 97 10.20 10.47 12.63
C GLU A 97 9.09 10.12 13.64
N GLU A 98 7.82 10.33 13.29
CA GLU A 98 6.67 10.14 14.18
C GLU A 98 6.45 8.68 14.60
N TYR A 99 6.85 7.69 13.79
CA TYR A 99 6.63 6.26 14.12
C TYR A 99 7.54 5.78 15.26
N GLY A 100 8.54 6.58 15.61
CA GLY A 100 9.43 6.35 16.74
C GLY A 100 9.08 7.19 17.96
N SER A 101 8.01 7.99 17.96
CA SER A 101 7.79 9.02 18.99
C SER A 101 6.95 8.59 20.19
N HIS A 102 6.36 7.39 20.17
CA HIS A 102 5.33 7.00 21.14
C HIS A 102 5.80 7.06 22.60
N ASP A 103 7.01 6.55 22.87
CA ASP A 103 7.68 6.58 24.18
C ASP A 103 8.21 7.98 24.56
N LYS A 104 8.06 8.96 23.67
CA LYS A 104 8.49 10.36 23.82
C LYS A 104 7.33 11.34 23.66
N THR A 105 6.11 10.87 23.87
CA THR A 105 4.88 11.68 23.80
C THR A 105 4.27 11.76 25.18
N PHE A 106 3.98 12.97 25.65
CA PHE A 106 3.49 13.24 27.00
C PHE A 106 2.31 14.21 26.95
N GLU A 107 1.24 13.87 27.66
CA GLU A 107 0.19 14.82 27.99
C GLU A 107 0.66 15.63 29.21
N VAL A 108 0.82 16.94 29.03
CA VAL A 108 1.34 17.86 30.02
C VAL A 108 0.33 18.01 31.16
N LYS A 109 0.78 17.79 32.40
CA LYS A 109 -0.09 17.80 33.59
C LYS A 109 -0.09 19.12 34.36
N GLN A 110 0.88 20.00 34.11
CA GLN A 110 0.99 21.31 34.74
C GLN A 110 1.66 22.29 33.77
N PRO A 111 1.27 23.58 33.78
CA PRO A 111 1.89 24.59 32.94
C PRO A 111 3.36 24.78 33.33
N GLY A 112 4.20 25.04 32.34
CA GLY A 112 5.64 25.21 32.55
C GLY A 112 6.43 25.13 31.26
N THR A 113 7.62 24.53 31.33
CA THR A 113 8.55 24.46 30.20
C THR A 113 9.06 23.04 30.01
N MET A 114 8.91 22.50 28.80
CA MET A 114 9.52 21.24 28.35
C MET A 114 10.87 21.53 27.70
N ARG A 115 11.93 20.83 28.12
CA ARG A 115 13.29 21.01 27.59
C ARG A 115 13.96 19.68 27.23
N VAL A 116 14.78 19.71 26.18
CA VAL A 116 15.70 18.62 25.81
C VAL A 116 17.12 19.07 26.10
N VAL A 117 17.79 18.34 27.00
CA VAL A 117 19.14 18.65 27.49
C VAL A 117 20.09 17.47 27.26
N ASP A 118 21.36 17.73 26.95
CA ASP A 118 22.39 16.68 26.96
C ASP A 118 23.00 16.46 28.35
N GLU A 119 23.91 15.50 28.44
CA GLU A 119 24.64 15.13 29.66
C GLU A 119 25.50 16.27 30.22
N SER A 120 25.86 17.28 29.42
CA SER A 120 26.59 18.47 29.86
C SER A 120 25.68 19.56 30.45
N GLY A 121 24.35 19.38 30.35
CA GLY A 121 23.35 20.36 30.75
C GLY A 121 23.03 21.39 29.68
N LYS A 122 23.56 21.25 28.46
CA LYS A 122 23.23 22.15 27.34
C LYS A 122 21.81 21.88 26.87
N VAL A 123 20.99 22.94 26.79
CA VAL A 123 19.62 22.88 26.25
C VAL A 123 19.68 22.96 24.72
N TYR A 124 19.00 22.04 24.05
CA TYR A 124 18.86 22.00 22.58
C TYR A 124 17.49 22.48 22.11
N ILE A 125 16.44 22.11 22.85
CA ILE A 125 15.04 22.40 22.50
C ILE A 125 14.33 22.84 23.78
N GLU A 126 13.52 23.88 23.69
CA GLU A 126 12.73 24.40 24.80
C GLU A 126 11.35 24.87 24.30
N HIS A 127 10.28 24.51 25.00
CA HIS A 127 8.91 24.92 24.69
C HIS A 127 8.17 25.32 25.96
N GLN A 128 7.44 26.43 25.92
CA GLN A 128 6.41 26.72 26.92
C GLN A 128 5.21 25.82 26.67
N VAL A 129 4.64 25.26 27.73
CA VAL A 129 3.52 24.31 27.67
C VAL A 129 2.49 24.63 28.73
N GLU A 130 1.23 24.30 28.44
CA GLU A 130 0.08 24.43 29.33
C GLU A 130 -0.47 23.05 29.74
N GLU A 131 -1.35 23.02 30.74
CA GLU A 131 -2.03 21.79 31.15
C GLU A 131 -2.93 21.25 30.01
N GLY A 132 -2.81 19.97 29.69
CA GLY A 132 -3.55 19.30 28.61
C GLY A 132 -2.86 19.33 27.26
N ASP A 133 -1.76 20.08 27.09
CA ASP A 133 -0.96 20.05 25.86
C ASP A 133 -0.37 18.65 25.62
N ILE A 134 -0.20 18.29 24.35
CA ILE A 134 0.51 17.07 23.94
C ILE A 134 1.89 17.45 23.44
N TRP A 135 2.91 17.23 24.26
CA TRP A 135 4.31 17.46 23.88
C TRP A 135 4.95 16.17 23.34
N ARG A 136 5.75 16.29 22.28
CA ARG A 136 6.33 15.12 21.59
C ARG A 136 7.72 15.39 21.04
N ALA A 137 8.60 14.38 21.10
CA ALA A 137 9.88 14.38 20.39
C ALA A 137 10.01 13.22 19.39
N CYS A 138 10.60 13.50 18.24
CA CYS A 138 10.87 12.55 17.16
C CYS A 138 12.38 12.41 16.91
N GLN A 139 12.81 11.31 16.31
CA GLN A 139 14.21 11.10 15.94
C GLN A 139 14.33 10.39 14.60
N THR A 140 15.37 10.73 13.84
CA THR A 140 15.71 10.08 12.57
C THR A 140 17.21 9.88 12.54
N LYS A 141 17.66 8.69 12.16
CA LYS A 141 19.08 8.32 12.17
C LYS A 141 19.73 8.61 10.81
N ASP A 142 21.00 8.97 10.84
CA ASP A 142 21.72 9.44 9.66
C ASP A 142 21.90 8.36 8.58
N ASP A 143 22.16 7.12 9.01
CA ASP A 143 22.26 5.95 8.13
C ASP A 143 20.96 5.71 7.33
N ALA A 144 19.81 5.88 7.99
CA ALA A 144 18.51 5.80 7.33
C ALA A 144 18.31 6.91 6.29
N ILE A 145 18.75 8.14 6.56
CA ILE A 145 18.63 9.28 5.63
C ILE A 145 19.53 9.07 4.40
N ARG A 146 20.77 8.62 4.61
CA ARG A 146 21.72 8.35 3.52
C ARG A 146 21.20 7.25 2.59
N ASP A 147 20.67 6.16 3.15
CA ASP A 147 20.08 5.07 2.36
C ASP A 147 18.82 5.51 1.61
N TRP A 148 17.96 6.32 2.24
CA TRP A 148 16.78 6.90 1.60
C TRP A 148 17.13 7.78 0.39
N VAL A 149 18.17 8.62 0.48
CA VAL A 149 18.65 9.42 -0.66
C VAL A 149 19.21 8.52 -1.78
N LYS A 150 20.00 7.51 -1.42
CA LYS A 150 20.52 6.52 -2.38
C LYS A 150 19.39 5.81 -3.12
N LEU A 151 18.34 5.38 -2.41
CA LEU A 151 17.19 4.71 -3.00
C LEU A 151 16.43 5.63 -3.96
N ALA A 152 16.25 6.90 -3.61
CA ALA A 152 15.62 7.88 -4.49
C ALA A 152 16.37 8.06 -5.81
N VAL A 153 17.70 8.22 -5.77
CA VAL A 153 18.55 8.32 -6.96
C VAL A 153 18.48 7.02 -7.79
N THR A 154 18.52 5.87 -7.12
CA THR A 154 18.44 4.55 -7.77
C THR A 154 17.12 4.39 -8.52
N ARG A 155 15.98 4.75 -7.91
CA ARG A 155 14.67 4.66 -8.56
C ARG A 155 14.53 5.65 -9.70
N ALA A 156 14.90 6.91 -9.51
CA ALA A 156 14.86 7.93 -10.56
C ALA A 156 15.65 7.49 -11.81
N ARG A 157 16.84 6.89 -11.61
CA ARG A 157 17.68 6.38 -12.69
C ARG A 157 17.11 5.12 -13.36
N LYS A 158 16.61 4.15 -12.57
CA LYS A 158 16.05 2.90 -13.12
C LYS A 158 14.78 3.15 -13.95
N SER A 159 13.96 4.15 -13.59
CA SER A 159 12.68 4.40 -14.27
C SER A 159 12.68 5.62 -15.20
N ASP A 160 13.80 6.35 -15.33
CA ASP A 160 13.89 7.61 -16.08
C ASP A 160 12.75 8.58 -15.73
N THR A 161 12.49 8.74 -14.43
CA THR A 161 11.34 9.51 -13.90
C THR A 161 11.81 10.60 -12.95
N PRO A 162 11.29 11.84 -13.07
CA PRO A 162 11.60 12.91 -12.13
C PRO A 162 11.26 12.54 -10.68
N ALA A 163 12.16 12.86 -9.76
CA ALA A 163 11.99 12.63 -8.32
C ALA A 163 11.95 13.94 -7.56
N ILE A 164 10.95 14.08 -6.69
CA ILE A 164 10.75 15.28 -5.87
C ILE A 164 10.88 14.86 -4.41
N PHE A 165 11.80 15.49 -3.68
CA PHE A 165 11.86 15.43 -2.22
C PHE A 165 10.83 16.40 -1.64
N TRP A 166 9.85 15.87 -0.91
CA TRP A 166 8.77 16.67 -0.33
C TRP A 166 9.23 17.11 1.05
N LEU A 167 9.77 18.32 1.14
CA LEU A 167 10.33 18.89 2.36
C LEU A 167 9.87 20.33 2.51
N ASP A 168 9.15 20.60 3.60
CA ASP A 168 8.53 21.89 3.90
C ASP A 168 9.58 22.88 4.46
N ASP A 169 9.69 24.05 3.84
CA ASP A 169 10.63 25.10 4.25
C ASP A 169 10.16 25.88 5.49
N GLU A 170 8.94 25.63 5.97
CA GLU A 170 8.42 26.15 7.24
C GLU A 170 8.61 25.18 8.42
N ARG A 171 9.17 23.97 8.19
CA ARG A 171 9.41 22.98 9.25
C ARG A 171 10.90 22.83 9.54
N GLU A 172 11.30 23.05 10.80
CA GLU A 172 12.69 22.88 11.24
C GLU A 172 13.24 21.47 10.99
N HIS A 173 12.42 20.44 11.17
CA HIS A 173 12.78 19.05 10.87
C HIS A 173 13.14 18.88 9.38
N ASP A 174 12.26 19.33 8.49
CA ASP A 174 12.43 19.21 7.05
C ASP A 174 13.57 20.07 6.51
N MET A 175 13.80 21.26 7.07
CA MET A 175 14.98 22.08 6.73
C MET A 175 16.28 21.35 7.05
N ASN A 176 16.35 20.64 8.19
CA ASN A 176 17.50 19.81 8.54
C ASN A 176 17.64 18.59 7.61
N LEU A 177 16.54 17.94 7.24
CA LEU A 177 16.55 16.87 6.23
C LEU A 177 17.01 17.39 4.88
N ALA A 178 16.54 18.56 4.42
CA ALA A 178 16.90 19.15 3.14
C ALA A 178 18.42 19.42 3.05
N ASN A 179 19.04 19.83 4.15
CA ASN A 179 20.50 19.97 4.22
C ASN A 179 21.23 18.63 4.04
N LYS A 180 20.75 17.57 4.68
CA LYS A 180 21.31 16.21 4.51
C LYS A 180 21.08 15.65 3.11
N VAL A 181 19.89 15.88 2.54
CA VAL A 181 19.59 15.50 1.15
C VAL A 181 20.56 16.17 0.18
N ARG A 182 20.75 17.49 0.29
CA ARG A 182 21.73 18.22 -0.55
C ARG A 182 23.15 17.67 -0.40
N GLN A 183 23.56 17.36 0.83
CA GLN A 183 24.86 16.76 1.09
C GLN A 183 24.99 15.38 0.41
N TYR A 184 24.03 14.48 0.60
CA TYR A 184 24.13 13.10 0.13
C TYR A 184 23.82 12.92 -1.35
N LEU A 185 23.05 13.81 -1.97
CA LEU A 185 22.96 13.86 -3.43
C LEU A 185 24.34 14.12 -4.07
N GLY A 186 25.23 14.86 -3.40
CA GLY A 186 26.62 15.07 -3.85
C GLY A 186 27.51 13.82 -3.78
N GLU A 187 27.04 12.72 -3.19
CA GLU A 187 27.76 11.44 -3.11
C GLU A 187 27.33 10.47 -4.22
N HIS A 188 26.39 10.86 -5.08
CA HIS A 188 25.85 10.03 -6.15
C HIS A 188 26.03 10.69 -7.52
N ASP A 189 26.11 9.85 -8.56
CA ASP A 189 25.96 10.33 -9.93
C ASP A 189 24.48 10.70 -10.16
N THR A 190 24.23 11.99 -10.36
CA THR A 190 22.91 12.55 -10.68
C THR A 190 22.85 13.12 -12.11
N ASP A 191 23.87 12.89 -12.93
CA ASP A 191 23.89 13.36 -14.31
C ASP A 191 22.73 12.72 -15.09
N GLY A 192 21.96 13.57 -15.77
CA GLY A 192 20.78 13.17 -16.53
C GLY A 192 19.51 12.95 -15.70
N LEU A 193 19.55 13.10 -14.36
CA LEU A 193 18.37 12.94 -13.51
C LEU A 193 17.69 14.29 -13.20
N ASP A 194 16.36 14.31 -13.22
CA ASP A 194 15.55 15.43 -12.73
C ASP A 194 15.19 15.19 -11.25
N ILE A 195 15.99 15.78 -10.35
CA ILE A 195 15.78 15.67 -8.90
C ILE A 195 15.63 17.06 -8.30
N SER A 196 14.55 17.30 -7.57
CA SER A 196 14.26 18.58 -6.93
C SER A 196 13.81 18.41 -5.47
N ILE A 197 13.87 19.51 -4.69
CA ILE A 197 13.33 19.59 -3.33
C ILE A 197 12.23 20.65 -3.35
N LEU A 198 11.00 20.27 -3.01
CA LEU A 198 9.84 21.17 -3.01
C LEU A 198 9.03 21.06 -1.71
N PRO A 199 8.48 22.17 -1.19
CA PRO A 199 7.46 22.14 -0.13
C PRO A 199 6.23 21.32 -0.55
N TYR A 200 5.56 20.72 0.43
CA TYR A 200 4.51 19.71 0.19
C TYR A 200 3.44 20.14 -0.81
N LEU A 201 2.94 21.38 -0.68
CA LEU A 201 1.88 21.91 -1.54
C LEU A 201 2.33 22.08 -2.99
N LYS A 202 3.58 22.51 -3.22
CA LYS A 202 4.15 22.62 -4.57
C LYS A 202 4.41 21.24 -5.16
N ALA A 203 4.95 20.33 -4.34
CA ALA A 203 5.25 18.98 -4.75
C ALA A 203 3.98 18.22 -5.19
N ILE A 204 2.93 18.20 -4.36
CA ILE A 204 1.68 17.52 -4.72
C ILE A 204 1.00 18.16 -5.92
N ARG A 205 1.00 19.50 -6.02
CA ARG A 205 0.44 20.20 -7.19
C ARG A 205 1.18 19.81 -8.47
N GLN A 206 2.51 19.84 -8.45
CA GLN A 206 3.31 19.46 -9.61
C GLN A 206 3.10 17.99 -9.99
N SER A 207 3.03 17.09 -9.02
CA SER A 207 2.73 15.67 -9.26
C SER A 207 1.35 15.50 -9.90
N MET A 208 0.29 16.14 -9.39
CA MET A 208 -1.06 16.04 -9.97
C MET A 208 -1.17 16.67 -11.38
N GLU A 209 -0.46 17.77 -11.62
CA GLU A 209 -0.38 18.39 -12.95
C GLU A 209 0.33 17.46 -13.95
N ARG A 210 1.44 16.83 -13.56
CA ARG A 210 2.08 15.81 -14.41
C ARG A 210 1.16 14.61 -14.64
N GLN A 211 0.54 14.12 -13.57
CA GLN A 211 -0.33 12.97 -13.57
C GLN A 211 -1.53 13.12 -14.52
N ILE A 212 -2.25 14.25 -14.50
CA ILE A 212 -3.39 14.46 -15.42
C ILE A 212 -2.96 14.53 -16.90
N ARG A 213 -1.66 14.73 -17.17
CA ARG A 213 -1.07 14.75 -18.51
C ARG A 213 -0.42 13.43 -18.90
N GLY A 214 -0.65 12.35 -18.14
CA GLY A 214 -0.09 11.03 -18.42
C GLY A 214 1.40 10.90 -18.08
N LEU A 215 1.93 11.78 -17.21
CA LEU A 215 3.35 11.79 -16.85
C LEU A 215 3.56 11.38 -15.39
N ASP A 216 4.62 10.62 -15.16
CA ASP A 216 4.93 10.04 -13.85
C ASP A 216 5.77 10.96 -12.97
N THR A 217 5.68 10.78 -11.66
CA THR A 217 6.54 11.51 -10.69
C THR A 217 6.87 10.60 -9.51
N ILE A 218 8.12 10.56 -9.07
CA ILE A 218 8.51 9.88 -7.83
C ILE A 218 8.38 10.88 -6.67
N SER A 219 7.53 10.57 -5.70
CA SER A 219 7.47 11.29 -4.41
C SER A 219 8.51 10.71 -3.45
N VAL A 220 9.42 11.53 -2.94
CA VAL A 220 10.46 11.12 -2.00
C VAL A 220 10.19 11.80 -0.67
N THR A 221 9.68 11.06 0.31
CA THR A 221 9.02 11.65 1.49
C THR A 221 9.48 11.07 2.81
N GLY A 222 9.17 11.78 3.90
CA GLY A 222 9.19 11.25 5.26
C GLY A 222 8.19 10.11 5.47
N ASN A 223 8.20 9.53 6.67
CA ASN A 223 7.49 8.32 7.06
C ASN A 223 5.96 8.47 7.03
N VAL A 224 5.43 9.60 7.54
CA VAL A 224 3.97 9.83 7.54
C VAL A 224 3.46 10.07 6.11
N LEU A 225 4.17 10.88 5.32
CA LEU A 225 3.77 11.12 3.93
C LEU A 225 3.95 9.87 3.06
N ARG A 226 4.91 8.98 3.36
CA ARG A 226 4.96 7.65 2.72
C ARG A 226 3.62 6.97 2.87
N ASP A 227 3.14 6.82 4.11
CA ASP A 227 1.86 6.17 4.43
C ASP A 227 0.70 6.81 3.65
N TYR A 228 0.57 8.13 3.74
CA TYR A 228 -0.57 8.85 3.15
C TYR A 228 -0.58 8.79 1.62
N LEU A 229 0.58 8.91 0.98
CA LEU A 229 0.68 8.98 -0.48
C LEU A 229 0.58 7.58 -1.12
N THR A 230 1.03 6.53 -0.42
CA THR A 230 0.86 5.14 -0.88
C THR A 230 -0.57 4.63 -0.77
N ASP A 231 -1.45 5.31 -0.04
CA ASP A 231 -2.90 5.12 -0.17
C ASP A 231 -3.52 6.08 -1.20
N LEU A 232 -3.18 7.37 -1.11
CA LEU A 232 -3.83 8.42 -1.90
C LEU A 232 -3.74 8.16 -3.41
N PHE A 233 -2.54 8.05 -3.96
CA PHE A 233 -2.36 7.94 -5.40
C PHE A 233 -2.82 6.58 -5.94
N PRO A 234 -2.49 5.44 -5.31
CA PRO A 234 -3.01 4.14 -5.75
C PRO A 234 -4.54 4.01 -5.71
N ILE A 235 -5.22 4.63 -4.74
CA ILE A 235 -6.68 4.64 -4.71
C ILE A 235 -7.26 5.45 -5.89
N MET A 236 -6.59 6.50 -6.34
CA MET A 236 -7.01 7.25 -7.53
C MET A 236 -6.68 6.51 -8.83
N GLU A 237 -5.49 5.91 -8.92
CA GLU A 237 -4.96 5.22 -10.11
C GLU A 237 -5.63 3.85 -10.33
N LEU A 238 -5.67 3.02 -9.29
CA LEU A 238 -6.03 1.60 -9.37
C LEU A 238 -7.36 1.30 -8.66
N GLY A 239 -7.90 2.29 -7.95
CA GLY A 239 -9.10 2.11 -7.16
C GLY A 239 -8.90 1.33 -5.86
N THR A 240 -7.67 0.99 -5.50
CA THR A 240 -7.28 0.29 -4.27
C THR A 240 -5.78 0.44 -4.05
N SER A 241 -5.35 0.49 -2.79
CA SER A 241 -3.94 0.44 -2.38
C SER A 241 -3.41 -0.98 -2.13
N ALA A 242 -4.26 -2.00 -2.29
CA ALA A 242 -3.86 -3.40 -2.14
C ALA A 242 -3.05 -3.95 -3.34
N LYS A 243 -3.03 -3.21 -4.46
CA LYS A 243 -2.41 -3.62 -5.73
C LYS A 243 -1.11 -2.85 -5.98
N MET A 244 -0.19 -2.90 -5.02
CA MET A 244 1.04 -2.10 -5.05
C MET A 244 2.25 -2.96 -4.79
N LEU A 245 3.37 -2.61 -5.43
CA LEU A 245 4.69 -3.09 -5.03
C LEU A 245 5.18 -2.27 -3.83
N SER A 246 5.38 -2.93 -2.69
CA SER A 246 6.01 -2.33 -1.50
C SER A 246 7.30 -3.08 -1.20
N ILE A 247 8.42 -2.47 -1.62
CA ILE A 247 9.76 -3.07 -1.53
C ILE A 247 10.56 -2.31 -0.47
N VAL A 248 11.11 -3.04 0.48
CA VAL A 248 11.95 -2.51 1.56
C VAL A 248 13.37 -3.10 1.42
N PRO A 249 14.29 -2.38 0.76
CA PRO A 249 15.70 -2.72 0.79
C PRO A 249 16.21 -2.64 2.23
N MET A 250 16.66 -3.76 2.77
CA MET A 250 17.16 -3.82 4.14
C MET A 250 18.57 -3.25 4.21
N LEU A 251 18.85 -2.45 5.24
CA LEU A 251 20.17 -1.82 5.46
C LEU A 251 21.36 -2.81 5.46
N LYS A 252 21.11 -4.11 5.68
CA LYS A 252 22.12 -5.18 5.69
C LYS A 252 22.22 -5.96 4.36
N GLY A 253 21.58 -5.51 3.29
CA GLY A 253 21.67 -6.12 1.95
C GLY A 253 20.72 -7.28 1.69
N GLY A 254 19.58 -7.36 2.40
CA GLY A 254 18.46 -8.24 2.04
C GLY A 254 17.26 -7.44 1.55
N GLY A 255 16.18 -8.12 1.17
CA GLY A 255 14.91 -7.48 0.78
C GLY A 255 13.75 -7.94 1.64
N MET A 256 12.79 -7.05 1.87
CA MET A 256 11.46 -7.38 2.39
C MET A 256 10.41 -6.87 1.40
N TYR A 257 9.47 -7.74 1.04
CA TYR A 257 8.47 -7.50 -0.01
C TYR A 257 7.09 -7.57 0.62
N GLU A 258 6.52 -6.42 0.91
CA GLU A 258 5.17 -6.33 1.44
C GLU A 258 4.17 -6.46 0.30
N THR A 259 3.15 -7.29 0.50
CA THR A 259 2.18 -7.67 -0.54
C THR A 259 1.10 -6.61 -0.77
N GLY A 260 1.15 -5.48 -0.08
CA GLY A 260 0.20 -4.37 -0.19
C GLY A 260 0.30 -3.44 1.01
N ALA A 261 -0.29 -2.25 0.90
CA ALA A 261 -0.27 -1.24 1.98
C ALA A 261 -1.53 -1.30 2.89
N GLY A 262 -2.54 -2.10 2.53
CA GLY A 262 -3.80 -2.17 3.25
C GLY A 262 -3.81 -3.10 4.47
N GLY A 263 -4.92 -3.10 5.22
CA GLY A 263 -5.15 -4.01 6.35
C GLY A 263 -5.68 -5.40 5.94
N SER A 264 -5.91 -6.29 6.92
CA SER A 264 -6.32 -7.69 6.71
C SER A 264 -7.82 -7.93 6.40
N ALA A 265 -8.55 -6.88 6.03
CA ALA A 265 -9.94 -6.93 5.54
C ALA A 265 -10.93 -7.84 6.34
N PRO A 266 -11.32 -7.49 7.57
CA PRO A 266 -12.19 -8.32 8.42
C PRO A 266 -13.56 -8.66 7.78
N LYS A 267 -14.08 -7.79 6.91
CA LYS A 267 -15.33 -8.01 6.15
C LYS A 267 -15.20 -9.10 5.08
N HIS A 268 -13.99 -9.52 4.71
CA HIS A 268 -13.78 -10.64 3.78
C HIS A 268 -13.92 -11.96 4.53
N VAL A 269 -13.40 -12.04 5.76
CA VAL A 269 -13.57 -13.22 6.62
C VAL A 269 -15.04 -13.47 6.95
N GLN A 270 -15.80 -12.40 7.22
CA GLN A 270 -17.27 -12.51 7.40
C GLN A 270 -17.95 -13.17 6.20
N GLN A 271 -17.57 -12.76 4.98
CA GLN A 271 -18.12 -13.35 3.75
C GLN A 271 -17.75 -14.82 3.59
N VAL A 272 -16.52 -15.21 3.95
CA VAL A 272 -16.13 -16.61 3.96
C VAL A 272 -16.99 -17.40 4.92
N VAL A 273 -17.16 -16.94 6.16
CA VAL A 273 -17.95 -17.68 7.16
C VAL A 273 -19.42 -17.77 6.76
N GLU A 274 -20.02 -16.69 6.26
CA GLU A 274 -21.45 -16.62 5.94
C GLU A 274 -21.81 -17.34 4.63
N GLU A 275 -20.96 -17.26 3.60
CA GLU A 275 -21.31 -17.72 2.26
C GLU A 275 -20.14 -18.37 1.49
N ASN A 276 -19.07 -18.75 2.18
CA ASN A 276 -17.88 -19.42 1.65
C ASN A 276 -17.37 -18.81 0.34
N HIS A 277 -17.29 -17.48 0.29
CA HIS A 277 -16.74 -16.73 -0.83
C HIS A 277 -15.67 -15.76 -0.33
N LEU A 278 -14.44 -15.89 -0.85
CA LEU A 278 -13.33 -15.02 -0.48
C LEU A 278 -13.03 -14.02 -1.60
N ARG A 279 -13.44 -12.77 -1.43
CA ARG A 279 -13.17 -11.67 -2.37
C ARG A 279 -11.82 -10.96 -2.16
N TRP A 280 -10.88 -11.57 -1.41
CA TRP A 280 -9.55 -11.02 -1.22
C TRP A 280 -8.75 -11.13 -2.51
N ASP A 281 -8.17 -10.02 -2.99
CA ASP A 281 -7.39 -9.99 -4.22
C ASP A 281 -5.90 -10.17 -3.91
N SER A 282 -5.35 -11.33 -4.27
CA SER A 282 -3.94 -11.69 -4.03
C SER A 282 -2.96 -11.11 -5.05
N LEU A 283 -3.38 -10.18 -5.92
CA LEU A 283 -2.49 -9.59 -6.92
C LEU A 283 -1.18 -9.05 -6.33
N GLY A 284 -1.24 -8.37 -5.19
CA GLY A 284 -0.04 -7.84 -4.54
C GLY A 284 0.89 -8.93 -3.99
N GLU A 285 0.38 -10.13 -3.66
CA GLU A 285 1.20 -11.29 -3.31
C GLU A 285 1.95 -11.82 -4.54
N PHE A 286 1.31 -11.82 -5.72
CA PHE A 286 1.92 -12.27 -6.97
C PHE A 286 3.05 -11.33 -7.40
N LEU A 287 2.78 -10.03 -7.34
CA LEU A 287 3.76 -8.98 -7.64
C LEU A 287 4.95 -9.02 -6.68
N ALA A 288 4.70 -9.16 -5.37
CA ALA A 288 5.77 -9.27 -4.37
C ALA A 288 6.61 -10.54 -4.56
N LEU A 289 6.01 -11.66 -4.96
CA LEU A 289 6.72 -12.91 -5.23
C LEU A 289 7.62 -12.79 -6.47
N ALA A 290 7.15 -12.13 -7.54
CA ALA A 290 7.97 -11.89 -8.73
C ALA A 290 9.23 -11.08 -8.36
N VAL A 291 9.05 -9.93 -7.68
CA VAL A 291 10.19 -9.11 -7.24
C VAL A 291 11.12 -9.87 -6.28
N SER A 292 10.57 -10.69 -5.39
CA SER A 292 11.38 -11.55 -4.50
C SER A 292 12.26 -12.55 -5.28
N LEU A 293 11.72 -13.13 -6.36
CA LEU A 293 12.45 -14.04 -7.24
C LEU A 293 13.50 -13.30 -8.09
N GLU A 294 13.18 -12.12 -8.59
CA GLU A 294 14.13 -11.22 -9.28
C GLU A 294 15.31 -10.89 -8.37
N ASP A 295 15.05 -10.37 -7.18
CA ASP A 295 16.08 -9.99 -6.22
C ASP A 295 16.96 -11.17 -5.80
N PHE A 296 16.34 -12.34 -5.56
CA PHE A 296 17.08 -13.56 -5.28
C PHE A 296 17.96 -13.97 -6.46
N GLY A 297 17.44 -13.87 -7.68
CA GLY A 297 18.15 -14.11 -8.94
C GLY A 297 19.38 -13.23 -9.08
N GLU A 298 19.22 -11.91 -8.93
CA GLU A 298 20.30 -10.91 -9.03
C GLU A 298 21.38 -11.14 -7.96
N HIS A 299 20.98 -11.30 -6.69
CA HIS A 299 21.94 -11.39 -5.58
C HIS A 299 22.69 -12.73 -5.51
N HIS A 300 22.11 -13.80 -6.05
CA HIS A 300 22.70 -15.16 -6.00
C HIS A 300 23.13 -15.66 -7.39
N ASN A 301 23.03 -14.84 -8.43
CA ASN A 301 23.29 -15.23 -9.81
C ASN A 301 22.51 -16.50 -10.20
N ASN A 302 21.22 -16.55 -9.82
CA ASN A 302 20.35 -17.71 -10.05
C ASN A 302 19.44 -17.48 -11.26
N LYS A 303 19.86 -17.99 -12.41
CA LYS A 303 19.13 -17.79 -13.67
C LYS A 303 17.72 -18.38 -13.67
N ARG A 304 17.49 -19.49 -12.97
CA ARG A 304 16.15 -20.09 -12.87
C ARG A 304 15.20 -19.21 -12.06
N ALA A 305 15.68 -18.54 -11.02
CA ALA A 305 14.87 -17.59 -10.26
C ALA A 305 14.46 -16.38 -11.12
N GLU A 306 15.38 -15.84 -11.93
CA GLU A 306 15.06 -14.78 -12.90
C GLU A 306 13.99 -15.24 -13.91
N ILE A 307 14.11 -16.46 -14.46
CA ILE A 307 13.11 -17.01 -15.38
C ILE A 307 11.75 -17.14 -14.69
N LEU A 308 11.72 -17.65 -13.45
CA LEU A 308 10.50 -17.76 -12.66
C LEU A 308 9.86 -16.41 -12.36
N SER A 309 10.66 -15.36 -12.12
CA SER A 309 10.18 -13.99 -11.96
C SER A 309 9.49 -13.49 -13.23
N VAL A 310 10.20 -13.50 -14.36
CA VAL A 310 9.68 -12.98 -15.64
C VAL A 310 8.42 -13.74 -16.06
N THR A 311 8.42 -15.06 -15.92
CA THR A 311 7.25 -15.88 -16.27
C THR A 311 6.08 -15.69 -15.31
N LEU A 312 6.33 -15.30 -14.04
CA LEU A 312 5.28 -14.93 -13.09
C LEU A 312 4.69 -13.56 -13.41
N ASP A 313 5.50 -12.59 -13.84
CA ASP A 313 5.02 -11.30 -14.32
C ASP A 313 4.09 -11.48 -15.53
N GLU A 314 4.53 -12.26 -16.53
CA GLU A 314 3.72 -12.58 -17.71
C GLU A 314 2.41 -13.34 -17.35
N ALA A 315 2.46 -14.21 -16.34
CA ALA A 315 1.27 -14.91 -15.85
C ALA A 315 0.31 -13.96 -15.14
N THR A 316 0.84 -13.01 -14.38
CA THR A 316 0.07 -11.97 -13.68
C THR A 316 -0.60 -11.03 -14.68
N GLU A 317 0.09 -10.61 -15.74
CA GLU A 317 -0.51 -9.89 -16.87
C GLU A 317 -1.66 -10.68 -17.48
N LYS A 318 -1.47 -11.97 -17.73
CA LYS A 318 -2.51 -12.84 -18.30
C LYS A 318 -3.72 -13.01 -17.37
N VAL A 319 -3.53 -12.99 -16.04
CA VAL A 319 -4.63 -12.95 -15.05
C VAL A 319 -5.43 -11.65 -15.21
N LEU A 320 -4.76 -10.52 -15.36
CA LEU A 320 -5.40 -9.21 -15.51
C LEU A 320 -6.13 -9.09 -16.87
N ASP A 321 -5.48 -9.45 -17.97
CA ASP A 321 -6.03 -9.37 -19.34
C ASP A 321 -7.30 -10.22 -19.48
N ASN A 322 -7.35 -11.39 -18.84
CA ASN A 322 -8.49 -12.29 -18.87
C ASN A 322 -9.48 -12.07 -17.72
N ASN A 323 -9.30 -10.99 -16.94
CA ASN A 323 -10.14 -10.61 -15.81
C ASN A 323 -10.38 -11.77 -14.82
N LYS A 324 -9.30 -12.45 -14.42
CA LYS A 324 -9.32 -13.61 -13.51
C LYS A 324 -9.01 -13.23 -12.05
N SER A 325 -9.16 -11.96 -11.70
CA SER A 325 -9.20 -11.50 -10.31
C SER A 325 -10.53 -11.92 -9.64
N PRO A 326 -10.57 -12.00 -8.29
CA PRO A 326 -11.78 -12.36 -7.55
C PRO A 326 -12.93 -11.38 -7.80
N SER A 327 -14.11 -11.92 -8.04
CA SER A 327 -15.36 -11.18 -7.94
C SER A 327 -15.68 -10.86 -6.48
N ARG A 328 -16.63 -9.96 -6.28
CA ARG A 328 -17.23 -9.67 -4.98
C ARG A 328 -18.50 -10.47 -4.72
N ARG A 329 -19.01 -11.18 -5.73
CA ARG A 329 -20.31 -11.86 -5.69
C ARG A 329 -20.12 -13.36 -5.55
N THR A 330 -20.80 -13.94 -4.57
CA THR A 330 -20.92 -15.39 -4.39
C THR A 330 -21.48 -16.07 -5.63
N GLY A 331 -20.90 -17.22 -5.97
CA GLY A 331 -21.19 -17.98 -7.20
C GLY A 331 -20.32 -17.56 -8.38
N GLU A 332 -19.52 -16.50 -8.27
CA GLU A 332 -18.51 -16.12 -9.26
C GLU A 332 -17.10 -16.52 -8.81
N LEU A 333 -16.10 -16.34 -9.68
CA LEU A 333 -14.71 -16.64 -9.39
C LEU A 333 -14.25 -15.89 -8.13
N ASP A 334 -13.70 -16.59 -7.15
CA ASP A 334 -13.19 -16.00 -5.91
C ASP A 334 -11.66 -16.11 -5.82
N ASN A 335 -11.08 -15.80 -4.66
CA ASN A 335 -9.63 -15.89 -4.40
C ASN A 335 -9.02 -17.23 -4.80
N ARG A 336 -9.66 -18.35 -4.45
CA ARG A 336 -9.16 -19.70 -4.75
C ARG A 336 -9.10 -19.94 -6.26
N GLY A 337 -10.11 -19.47 -6.98
CA GLY A 337 -10.15 -19.51 -8.44
C GLY A 337 -9.05 -18.66 -9.09
N SER A 338 -8.77 -17.48 -8.54
CA SER A 338 -7.67 -16.63 -9.05
C SER A 338 -6.29 -17.29 -8.89
N HIS A 339 -6.05 -18.01 -7.77
CA HIS A 339 -4.82 -18.76 -7.53
C HIS A 339 -4.65 -19.92 -8.52
N PHE A 340 -5.73 -20.64 -8.83
CA PHE A 340 -5.72 -21.67 -9.88
C PHE A 340 -5.32 -21.08 -11.24
N TYR A 341 -5.93 -19.97 -11.65
CA TYR A 341 -5.61 -19.32 -12.92
C TYR A 341 -4.16 -18.85 -12.98
N LEU A 342 -3.64 -18.25 -11.90
CA LEU A 342 -2.23 -17.89 -11.82
C LEU A 342 -1.33 -19.11 -11.99
N ALA A 343 -1.60 -20.21 -11.27
CA ALA A 343 -0.79 -21.43 -11.36
C ALA A 343 -0.80 -22.00 -12.79
N MET A 344 -1.97 -22.03 -13.45
CA MET A 344 -2.10 -22.50 -14.83
C MET A 344 -1.30 -21.63 -15.80
N TYR A 345 -1.47 -20.31 -15.74
CA TYR A 345 -0.76 -19.39 -16.63
C TYR A 345 0.75 -19.39 -16.35
N TRP A 346 1.17 -19.47 -15.09
CA TRP A 346 2.59 -19.52 -14.75
C TRP A 346 3.25 -20.81 -15.26
N ALA A 347 2.60 -21.96 -15.07
CA ALA A 347 3.09 -23.22 -15.62
C ALA A 347 3.19 -23.18 -17.15
N GLU A 348 2.20 -22.58 -17.82
CA GLU A 348 2.22 -22.37 -19.27
C GLU A 348 3.42 -21.51 -19.71
N LYS A 349 3.67 -20.37 -19.03
CA LYS A 349 4.78 -19.47 -19.36
C LYS A 349 6.15 -20.11 -19.11
N VAL A 350 6.31 -20.83 -18.00
CA VAL A 350 7.55 -21.57 -17.70
C VAL A 350 7.78 -22.73 -18.69
N ALA A 351 6.72 -23.40 -19.15
CA ALA A 351 6.83 -24.44 -20.16
C ALA A 351 7.15 -23.89 -21.57
N ALA A 352 6.79 -22.63 -21.85
CA ALA A 352 6.94 -22.00 -23.16
C ALA A 352 8.25 -21.19 -23.35
N GLN A 353 8.92 -20.79 -22.26
CA GLN A 353 10.19 -20.06 -22.34
C GLN A 353 11.31 -20.90 -22.98
N LYS A 354 12.36 -20.22 -23.48
CA LYS A 354 13.43 -20.82 -24.29
C LYS A 354 14.82 -20.74 -23.65
N ASP A 355 14.94 -20.07 -22.51
CA ASP A 355 16.21 -19.80 -21.84
C ASP A 355 16.72 -21.03 -21.05
N ASP A 356 15.81 -21.85 -20.52
CA ASP A 356 16.13 -23.11 -19.83
C ASP A 356 15.20 -24.25 -20.30
N PRO A 357 15.63 -25.06 -21.29
CA PRO A 357 14.83 -26.17 -21.82
C PRO A 357 14.53 -27.27 -20.79
N GLU A 358 15.38 -27.46 -19.79
CA GLU A 358 15.15 -28.47 -18.75
C GLU A 358 14.02 -28.02 -17.82
N LEU A 359 14.03 -26.75 -17.42
CA LEU A 359 12.94 -26.15 -16.65
C LEU A 359 11.63 -26.17 -17.43
N ALA A 360 11.66 -25.83 -18.72
CA ALA A 360 10.49 -25.90 -19.58
C ALA A 360 9.89 -27.32 -19.63
N ALA A 361 10.74 -28.33 -19.84
CA ALA A 361 10.31 -29.73 -19.85
C ALA A 361 9.69 -30.17 -18.52
N LYS A 362 10.22 -29.69 -17.39
CA LYS A 362 9.68 -29.99 -16.05
C LYS A 362 8.26 -29.45 -15.85
N PHE A 363 7.95 -28.26 -16.39
CA PHE A 363 6.63 -27.63 -16.27
C PHE A 363 5.64 -28.05 -17.35
N ALA A 364 6.09 -28.70 -18.43
CA ALA A 364 5.24 -29.08 -19.55
C ALA A 364 4.06 -29.98 -19.16
N ASP A 365 4.30 -30.98 -18.30
CA ASP A 365 3.23 -31.88 -17.86
C ASP A 365 2.27 -31.19 -16.89
N LEU A 366 2.78 -30.37 -15.96
CA LEU A 366 1.96 -29.57 -15.05
C LEU A 366 1.03 -28.61 -15.83
N ALA A 367 1.58 -27.87 -16.80
CA ALA A 367 0.81 -26.96 -17.65
C ALA A 367 -0.30 -27.70 -18.41
N LYS A 368 0.01 -28.88 -18.95
CA LYS A 368 -0.96 -29.72 -19.65
C LYS A 368 -2.06 -30.24 -18.71
N GLN A 369 -1.70 -30.70 -17.51
CA GLN A 369 -2.66 -31.22 -16.53
C GLN A 369 -3.61 -30.12 -16.05
N LEU A 370 -3.10 -28.93 -15.74
CA LEU A 370 -3.93 -27.79 -15.32
C LEU A 370 -4.89 -27.36 -16.44
N ALA A 371 -4.40 -27.20 -17.67
CA ALA A 371 -5.24 -26.83 -18.81
C ALA A 371 -6.31 -27.88 -19.14
N ALA A 372 -5.97 -29.17 -19.08
CA ALA A 372 -6.91 -30.25 -19.38
C ALA A 372 -8.01 -30.42 -18.31
N ASN A 373 -7.81 -29.88 -17.11
CA ASN A 373 -8.73 -30.01 -15.98
C ASN A 373 -9.37 -28.67 -15.57
N GLU A 374 -9.25 -27.61 -16.37
CA GLU A 374 -9.76 -26.27 -16.04
C GLU A 374 -11.24 -26.29 -15.60
N ASP A 375 -12.13 -26.78 -16.46
CA ASP A 375 -13.58 -26.81 -16.17
C ASP A 375 -13.92 -27.61 -14.92
N LYS A 376 -13.21 -28.73 -14.70
CA LYS A 376 -13.43 -29.60 -13.55
C LYS A 376 -12.99 -28.91 -12.25
N ILE A 377 -11.81 -28.29 -12.24
CA ILE A 377 -11.28 -27.56 -11.08
C ILE A 377 -12.21 -26.38 -10.75
N LEU A 378 -12.62 -25.60 -11.75
CA LEU A 378 -13.52 -24.45 -11.53
C LEU A 378 -14.88 -24.88 -11.00
N THR A 379 -15.42 -26.02 -11.47
CA THR A 379 -16.66 -26.59 -10.94
C THR A 379 -16.49 -26.97 -9.46
N GLU A 380 -15.43 -27.70 -9.10
CA GLU A 380 -15.15 -28.09 -7.71
C GLU A 380 -14.98 -26.86 -6.79
N LEU A 381 -14.35 -25.78 -7.28
CA LEU A 381 -14.18 -24.53 -6.52
C LEU A 381 -15.48 -23.73 -6.39
N ALA A 382 -16.39 -23.80 -7.37
CA ALA A 382 -17.66 -23.07 -7.36
C ALA A 382 -18.73 -23.76 -6.50
N GLU A 383 -18.78 -25.10 -6.49
CA GLU A 383 -19.79 -25.88 -5.78
C GLU A 383 -19.79 -25.68 -4.25
N VAL A 384 -18.66 -25.24 -3.69
CA VAL A 384 -18.56 -24.97 -2.25
C VAL A 384 -19.04 -23.58 -1.85
N GLN A 385 -19.35 -22.69 -2.80
CA GLN A 385 -19.80 -21.32 -2.49
C GLN A 385 -21.29 -21.27 -2.11
N GLY A 386 -21.69 -20.24 -1.37
CA GLY A 386 -23.07 -19.99 -0.97
C GLY A 386 -23.55 -20.79 0.25
N VAL A 387 -22.63 -21.49 0.92
CA VAL A 387 -22.90 -22.22 2.15
C VAL A 387 -22.12 -21.62 3.31
N GLU A 388 -22.73 -21.64 4.50
CA GLU A 388 -22.06 -21.23 5.73
C GLU A 388 -20.95 -22.24 6.08
N VAL A 389 -19.79 -21.74 6.50
CA VAL A 389 -18.66 -22.58 6.94
C VAL A 389 -18.16 -22.15 8.30
N ASP A 390 -17.84 -23.14 9.13
CA ASP A 390 -17.35 -22.93 10.49
C ASP A 390 -15.86 -23.27 10.57
N ILE A 391 -15.01 -22.24 10.63
CA ILE A 391 -13.56 -22.38 10.80
C ILE A 391 -13.12 -22.49 12.27
N LYS A 392 -14.06 -22.59 13.23
CA LYS A 392 -13.81 -22.75 14.68
C LYS A 392 -12.87 -21.70 15.28
N GLY A 393 -13.03 -20.45 14.88
CA GLY A 393 -12.31 -19.32 15.46
C GLY A 393 -12.34 -18.11 14.54
N TYR A 394 -11.66 -17.05 14.93
CA TYR A 394 -11.48 -15.84 14.11
C TYR A 394 -10.02 -15.41 14.11
N TYR A 395 -9.48 -15.02 15.27
CA TYR A 395 -8.06 -14.68 15.42
C TYR A 395 -7.15 -15.91 15.45
N HIS A 396 -7.69 -17.06 15.86
CA HIS A 396 -6.97 -18.34 15.93
C HIS A 396 -7.92 -19.48 15.52
N PRO A 397 -8.24 -19.60 14.22
CA PRO A 397 -9.11 -20.64 13.71
C PRO A 397 -8.47 -22.02 13.74
N ASP A 398 -9.27 -23.07 13.59
CA ASP A 398 -8.77 -24.43 13.40
C ASP A 398 -8.15 -24.57 12.01
N MET A 399 -6.83 -24.73 11.95
CA MET A 399 -6.08 -24.75 10.69
C MET A 399 -6.44 -25.92 9.77
N HIS A 400 -6.90 -27.05 10.32
CA HIS A 400 -7.37 -28.17 9.49
C HIS A 400 -8.64 -27.77 8.73
N ARG A 401 -9.57 -27.11 9.41
CA ARG A 401 -10.82 -26.60 8.79
C ARG A 401 -10.53 -25.49 7.79
N VAL A 402 -9.59 -24.61 8.09
CA VAL A 402 -9.15 -23.57 7.13
C VAL A 402 -8.58 -24.24 5.88
N GLU A 403 -7.76 -25.28 6.01
CA GLU A 403 -7.22 -26.00 4.86
C GLU A 403 -8.32 -26.64 4.00
N GLU A 404 -9.30 -27.31 4.62
CA GLU A 404 -10.44 -27.90 3.91
C GLU A 404 -11.26 -26.85 3.14
N VAL A 405 -11.51 -25.68 3.76
CA VAL A 405 -12.25 -24.57 3.13
C VAL A 405 -11.45 -23.91 2.01
N MET A 406 -10.14 -23.75 2.18
CA MET A 406 -9.28 -23.02 1.23
C MET A 406 -8.77 -23.89 0.09
N ARG A 407 -8.73 -25.22 0.26
CA ARG A 407 -8.27 -26.19 -0.76
C ARG A 407 -9.34 -27.22 -1.12
N PRO A 408 -10.55 -26.82 -1.55
CA PRO A 408 -11.67 -27.74 -1.71
C PRO A 408 -11.62 -28.59 -2.99
N SER A 409 -10.77 -28.24 -3.98
CA SER A 409 -10.66 -28.99 -5.24
C SER A 409 -9.69 -30.19 -5.09
N PRO A 410 -10.19 -31.44 -4.99
CA PRO A 410 -9.32 -32.61 -4.95
C PRO A 410 -8.51 -32.76 -6.25
N THR A 411 -9.07 -32.35 -7.39
CA THR A 411 -8.36 -32.41 -8.68
C THR A 411 -7.14 -31.48 -8.66
N LEU A 412 -7.32 -30.22 -8.27
CA LEU A 412 -6.21 -29.26 -8.18
C LEU A 412 -5.16 -29.72 -7.17
N ASN A 413 -5.58 -30.17 -5.98
CA ASN A 413 -4.67 -30.64 -4.95
C ASN A 413 -3.84 -31.84 -5.42
N THR A 414 -4.44 -32.76 -6.17
CA THR A 414 -3.72 -33.92 -6.72
C THR A 414 -2.66 -33.49 -7.74
N ILE A 415 -2.98 -32.53 -8.61
CA ILE A 415 -2.06 -32.01 -9.64
C ILE A 415 -0.88 -31.24 -9.01
N ILE A 416 -1.12 -30.45 -7.96
CA ILE A 416 -0.06 -29.65 -7.32
C ILE A 416 0.84 -30.48 -6.40
N ASN A 417 0.31 -31.53 -5.77
CA ASN A 417 1.07 -32.37 -4.84
C ASN A 417 1.87 -33.50 -5.54
N GLY A 418 1.46 -33.90 -6.75
CA GLY A 418 2.14 -34.92 -7.56
C GLY A 418 3.27 -34.32 -8.38
#